data_AF-A0A7X7KI40-F1
#
_entry.id   AF-A0A7X7KI40-F1
#
_cell.length_a   1.000
_cell.length_b   1.000
_cell.length_c   1.000
_cell.angle_alpha   90.00
_cell.angle_beta   90.00
_cell.angle_gamma   90.00
#
_symmetry.space_group_name_H-M   'P 1'
#
loop_
_entity.id
_entity.type
_entity.pdbx_description
1 polymer ?
#
loop_
_entity_poly.entity_id
_entity_poly.type
_entity_poly.pdbx_seq_one_letter_code
_entity_poly.pdbx_strand_id
1 'polypeptide(L)'
;MVFIAVLAVLLFGEKLPEVSRKVGKWFIDFKREVGSLQNELRSAMDAADSPQTSTAKAAKYEAPEDREEATAPKFEPPPST
;
A
#
# COMPACT_ATOMS: atom_id res chain seq x y z
N MET A 1 21.59 -25.09 19.69
CA MET A 1 20.76 -23.87 19.87
C MET A 1 21.04 -23.14 21.18
N VAL A 2 21.07 -23.83 22.33
CA VAL A 2 21.35 -23.20 23.63
C VAL A 2 22.71 -22.48 23.68
N PHE A 3 23.75 -23.05 23.08
CA PHE A 3 25.07 -22.40 22.95
C PHE A 3 25.01 -21.00 22.31
N ILE A 4 24.19 -20.81 21.26
CA ILE A 4 24.06 -19.50 20.58
C ILE A 4 23.37 -18.50 21.53
N ALA A 5 22.38 -18.94 22.29
CA ALA A 5 21.74 -18.10 23.30
C ALA A 5 22.74 -17.70 24.40
N VAL A 6 23.56 -18.64 24.86
CA VAL A 6 24.63 -18.37 25.85
C VAL A 6 25.65 -17.38 25.30
N LEU A 7 26.10 -17.54 24.05
CA LEU A 7 26.98 -16.57 23.39
C LEU A 7 26.33 -15.19 23.25
N ALA A 8 25.05 -15.12 22.91
CA ALA A 8 24.32 -13.86 22.83
C ALA A 8 24.26 -13.18 24.21
N VAL A 9 24.07 -13.93 25.29
CA VAL A 9 24.13 -13.39 26.67
C VAL A 9 25.54 -12.92 27.03
N LEU A 10 26.59 -13.63 26.63
CA LEU A 10 27.98 -13.21 26.87
C LEU A 10 28.37 -11.94 26.10
N LEU A 11 27.95 -11.82 24.85
CA LEU A 11 28.29 -10.68 23.98
C LEU A 11 27.44 -9.45 24.30
N PHE A 12 26.14 -9.63 24.53
CA PHE A 12 25.19 -8.53 24.70
C PHE A 12 24.81 -8.27 26.17
N GLY A 13 24.95 -9.25 27.07
CA GLY A 13 24.67 -9.10 28.51
C GLY A 13 23.28 -8.55 28.80
N GLU A 14 23.22 -7.48 29.60
CA GLU A 14 22.00 -6.74 29.93
C GLU A 14 21.30 -6.14 28.70
N LYS A 15 22.01 -5.94 27.57
CA LYS A 15 21.44 -5.27 26.40
C LYS A 15 20.55 -6.19 25.55
N LEU A 16 20.49 -7.49 25.84
CA LEU A 16 19.56 -8.43 25.18
C LEU A 16 18.08 -8.01 25.21
N PRO A 17 17.48 -7.67 26.36
CA PRO A 17 16.11 -7.14 26.40
C PRO A 17 15.95 -5.85 25.59
N GLU A 18 16.99 -5.03 25.47
CA GLU A 18 16.96 -3.82 24.66
C GLU A 18 16.97 -4.14 23.15
N VAL A 19 17.84 -5.06 22.71
CA VAL A 19 17.95 -5.51 21.31
C VAL A 19 16.69 -6.27 20.88
N SER A 20 16.18 -7.18 21.72
CA SER A 20 14.94 -7.93 21.42
C SER A 20 13.72 -7.02 21.31
N ARG A 21 13.64 -5.96 22.12
CA ARG A 21 12.60 -4.93 21.96
C ARG A 21 12.72 -4.19 20.63
N LYS A 22 13.93 -3.79 20.23
CA LYS A 22 14.17 -3.10 18.94
C LYS A 22 13.85 -4.00 17.74
N VAL A 23 14.33 -5.24 17.74
CA VAL A 23 14.08 -6.23 16.68
C VAL A 23 12.61 -6.65 16.65
N GLY A 24 12.00 -6.86 17.82
CA GLY A 24 10.58 -7.23 17.92
C GLY A 24 9.66 -6.14 17.38
N LYS A 25 9.97 -4.86 17.65
CA LYS A 25 9.24 -3.74 17.07
C LYS A 25 9.36 -3.73 15.54
N TRP A 26 10.56 -3.87 15.00
CA TRP A 26 10.79 -3.94 13.55
C TRP A 26 10.07 -5.14 12.90
N PHE A 27 10.06 -6.30 13.56
CA PHE A 27 9.37 -7.49 13.05
C PHE A 27 7.84 -7.31 13.00
N ILE A 28 7.26 -6.64 14.01
CA ILE A 28 5.81 -6.34 14.02
C ILE A 28 5.46 -5.35 12.92
N ASP A 29 6.27 -4.29 12.76
CA ASP A 29 6.07 -3.27 11.72
C ASP A 29 6.21 -3.91 10.33
N PHE A 30 7.22 -4.76 10.11
CA PHE A 30 7.40 -5.52 8.87
C PHE A 30 6.24 -6.49 8.58
N LYS A 31 5.72 -7.20 9.59
CA LYS A 31 4.56 -8.09 9.43
C LYS A 31 3.31 -7.31 8.98
N ARG A 32 3.09 -6.12 9.52
CA ARG A 32 1.95 -5.26 9.14
C ARG A 32 2.08 -4.76 7.71
N GLU A 33 3.27 -4.33 7.33
CA GLU A 33 3.57 -3.87 5.97
C GLU A 33 3.41 -4.99 4.94
N VAL A 34 4.01 -6.15 5.18
CA VAL A 34 3.84 -7.34 4.31
C VAL A 34 2.39 -7.82 4.27
N GLY A 35 1.65 -7.71 5.38
CA GLY A 35 0.22 -8.02 5.43
C GLY A 35 -0.62 -7.10 4.55
N SER A 36 -0.31 -5.80 4.51
CA SER A 36 -0.97 -4.84 3.59
C SER A 36 -0.67 -5.18 2.14
N LEU A 37 0.60 -5.46 1.82
CA LEU A 37 1.02 -5.84 0.47
C LEU A 37 0.33 -7.12 0.00
N GLN A 38 0.18 -8.12 0.86
CA GLN A 38 -0.55 -9.35 0.53
C GLN A 38 -2.02 -9.05 0.16
N ASN A 39 -2.65 -8.13 0.88
CA ASN A 39 -4.05 -7.77 0.65
C ASN A 39 -4.24 -6.97 -0.65
N GLU A 40 -3.29 -6.08 -0.96
CA GLU A 40 -3.23 -5.34 -2.23
C GLU A 40 -2.92 -6.25 -3.41
N LEU A 41 -1.95 -7.15 -3.28
CA LEU A 41 -1.64 -8.16 -4.30
C LEU A 41 -2.84 -9.07 -4.58
N ARG A 42 -3.54 -9.50 -3.53
CA ARG A 42 -4.73 -10.33 -3.68
C ARG A 42 -5.87 -9.58 -4.37
N SER A 43 -6.08 -8.31 -4.02
CA SER A 43 -7.06 -7.45 -4.71
C SER A 43 -6.68 -7.18 -6.17
N ALA A 44 -5.40 -6.98 -6.47
CA ALA A 44 -4.90 -6.79 -7.83
C ALA A 44 -5.00 -8.08 -8.66
N MET A 45 -4.76 -9.24 -8.05
CA MET A 45 -4.95 -10.55 -8.69
C MET A 45 -6.44 -10.84 -8.95
N ASP A 46 -7.33 -10.60 -7.97
CA ASP A 46 -8.78 -10.73 -8.16
C ASP A 46 -9.32 -9.76 -9.24
N ALA A 47 -8.77 -8.55 -9.32
CA ALA A 47 -9.10 -7.57 -10.37
C ALA A 47 -8.55 -7.96 -11.75
N ALA A 48 -7.41 -8.65 -11.81
CA ALA A 48 -6.83 -9.16 -13.04
C ALA A 48 -7.53 -10.45 -13.54
N ASP A 49 -8.11 -11.25 -12.64
CA ASP A 49 -8.83 -12.49 -12.96
C ASP A 49 -10.33 -12.28 -13.22
N SER A 50 -10.88 -11.10 -12.92
CA SER A 50 -12.27 -10.76 -13.27
C SER A 50 -12.39 -10.33 -14.74
N PRO A 51 -13.02 -11.11 -15.63
CA PRO A 51 -13.48 -10.57 -16.90
C PRO A 51 -14.57 -9.54 -16.58
N GLN A 52 -14.38 -8.30 -17.03
CA GLN A 52 -15.34 -7.20 -16.86
C GLN A 52 -16.77 -7.66 -17.18
N THR A 53 -17.56 -8.01 -16.16
CA THR A 53 -19.01 -8.11 -16.31
C THR A 53 -19.57 -6.73 -16.00
N SER A 54 -19.39 -5.83 -16.97
CA SER A 54 -20.10 -4.56 -17.04
C SER A 54 -21.57 -4.83 -17.35
N THR A 55 -22.35 -5.24 -16.35
CA THR A 55 -23.81 -5.24 -16.50
C THR A 55 -24.51 -5.10 -15.15
N ALA A 56 -25.48 -4.20 -15.13
CA ALA A 56 -26.52 -4.03 -14.11
C ALA A 56 -26.13 -3.24 -12.84
N LYS A 57 -25.99 -1.91 -13.01
CA LYS A 57 -26.64 -0.99 -12.06
C LYS A 57 -27.39 0.11 -12.83
N ALA A 58 -28.39 -0.33 -13.58
CA ALA A 58 -29.52 0.52 -13.89
C ALA A 58 -30.29 0.81 -12.59
N ALA A 59 -30.83 2.03 -12.49
CA ALA A 59 -31.55 2.61 -11.37
C ALA A 59 -30.66 3.12 -10.22
N LYS A 60 -30.33 4.41 -10.23
CA LYS A 60 -31.01 5.43 -9.39
C LYS A 60 -30.33 6.81 -9.58
N TYR A 61 -31.15 7.86 -9.62
CA TYR A 61 -30.85 9.30 -9.50
C TYR A 61 -30.69 10.12 -10.79
N GLU A 62 -31.85 10.61 -11.25
CA GLU A 62 -32.21 12.02 -11.53
C GLU A 62 -31.11 12.98 -12.00
N ALA A 63 -31.34 13.56 -13.19
CA ALA A 63 -30.61 14.71 -13.72
C ALA A 63 -30.79 15.96 -12.84
N PRO A 64 -29.76 16.81 -12.75
CA PRO A 64 -29.95 18.16 -13.27
C PRO A 64 -28.83 18.61 -14.21
N GLU A 65 -29.21 19.52 -15.09
CA GLU A 65 -28.39 20.15 -16.11
C GLU A 65 -27.43 21.16 -15.49
N ASP A 66 -26.14 20.83 -15.42
CA ASP A 66 -25.04 21.81 -15.46
C ASP A 66 -23.71 21.06 -15.58
N ARG A 67 -23.29 20.77 -16.81
CA ARG A 67 -21.88 20.46 -17.04
C ARG A 67 -21.25 21.78 -17.45
N GLU A 68 -20.62 22.46 -16.50
CA GLU A 68 -19.63 23.46 -16.83
C GLU A 68 -18.55 22.76 -17.67
N GLU A 69 -18.63 22.91 -18.99
CA GLU A 69 -17.54 22.53 -19.88
C GLU A 69 -16.31 23.30 -19.41
N ALA A 70 -15.32 22.58 -18.89
CA ALA A 70 -14.03 23.15 -18.52
C ALA A 70 -13.44 23.78 -19.79
N THR A 71 -13.63 25.09 -19.96
CA THR A 71 -13.03 25.89 -21.02
C THR A 71 -11.56 26.04 -20.65
N ALA A 72 -10.80 24.97 -20.90
CA ALA A 72 -9.37 24.97 -20.74
C ALA A 72 -8.80 26.04 -21.69
N PRO A 73 -7.97 26.97 -21.20
CA PRO A 73 -7.38 28.00 -22.04
C PRO A 73 -6.51 27.34 -23.11
N LYS A 74 -6.75 27.73 -24.38
CA LYS A 74 -5.99 27.21 -25.51
C LYS A 74 -4.52 27.65 -25.36
N PHE A 75 -3.62 26.66 -25.33
CA PHE A 75 -2.18 26.88 -25.27
C PHE A 75 -1.66 27.38 -26.62
N GLU A 76 -1.15 28.61 -26.66
CA GLU A 76 -0.38 29.11 -27.80
C GLU A 76 1.11 28.86 -27.54
N PRO A 77 1.77 28.01 -28.33
CA PRO A 77 3.20 27.79 -28.17
C PRO A 77 3.98 29.04 -28.59
N PRO A 78 5.08 29.39 -27.89
CA PRO A 78 5.89 30.54 -28.25
C PRO A 78 6.51 30.36 -29.65
N PRO A 79 6.62 31.44 -30.45
CA PRO A 79 7.23 31.37 -31.76
C PRO A 79 8.70 30.96 -31.62
N SER A 80 9.09 29.93 -32.38
CA SER A 80 10.49 29.51 -32.45
C SER A 80 11.27 30.54 -33.27
N THR A 81 12.02 31.41 -32.61
CA THR A 81 13.11 32.19 -33.21
C THR A 81 14.18 32.42 -32.15
#